data_AF-A0A957QSB7-F1
#
_entry.id   AF-A0A957QSB7-F1
#
_cell.length_a   1.000
_cell.length_b   1.000
_cell.length_c   1.000
_cell.angle_alpha   90.00
_cell.angle_beta   90.00
_cell.angle_gamma   90.00
#
_symmetry.space_group_name_H-M   'P 1'
#
loop_
_entity.id
_entity.type
_entity.pdbx_description
1 polymer ?
#
loop_
_entity_poly.entity_id
_entity_poly.type
_entity_poly.pdbx_seq_one_letter_code
_entity_poly.pdbx_strand_id
1 'polypeptide(L)'
;MKLDGLTLYPESTVTHEGTTYFVARQANGERCLGVRGDVAGFSGDAESPELFPLTAANAAEMRRRLPWLNPVPLGLQTSYGFGDRLGA
;
A
#
# COMPACT_ATOMS: atom_id res chain seq x y z
N MET A 1 -13.65 8.53 6.75
CA MET A 1 -13.49 7.15 7.26
C MET A 1 -12.85 7.24 8.65
N LYS A 2 -13.46 6.65 9.68
CA LYS A 2 -12.88 6.56 11.03
C LYS A 2 -12.58 5.10 11.32
N LEU A 3 -11.30 4.75 11.33
CA LEU A 3 -10.79 3.56 11.99
C LEU A 3 -10.12 4.09 13.27
N ASP A 4 -10.64 3.73 14.43
CA ASP A 4 -10.14 4.28 15.70
C ASP A 4 -8.65 3.97 15.87
N GLY A 5 -7.87 4.97 16.30
CA GLY A 5 -6.41 4.84 16.46
C GLY A 5 -5.59 4.85 15.16
N LEU A 6 -6.21 5.02 13.99
CA LEU A 6 -5.51 5.13 12.70
C LEU A 6 -5.57 6.56 12.12
N THR A 7 -4.42 7.04 11.66
CA THR A 7 -4.33 8.25 10.83
C THR A 7 -4.18 7.85 9.36
N LEU A 8 -5.21 8.07 8.54
CA LEU A 8 -5.13 7.77 7.11
C LEU A 8 -4.21 8.76 6.38
N TYR A 9 -3.53 8.29 5.34
CA TYR A 9 -2.91 9.14 4.32
C TYR A 9 -3.91 9.34 3.17
N PRO A 10 -4.63 10.47 3.08
CA PRO A 10 -5.75 10.61 2.15
C PRO A 10 -5.33 10.39 0.69
N GLU A 11 -4.14 10.85 0.31
CA GLU A 11 -3.57 10.77 -1.04
C GLU A 11 -3.23 9.33 -1.46
N SER A 12 -3.13 8.41 -0.51
CA SER A 12 -2.89 6.99 -0.77
C SER A 12 -4.16 6.20 -1.08
N THR A 13 -5.34 6.81 -0.92
CA THR A 13 -6.61 6.10 -1.09
C THR A 13 -6.92 5.92 -2.56
N VAL A 14 -7.04 4.67 -3.00
CA VAL A 14 -7.42 4.33 -4.37
C VAL A 14 -8.43 3.20 -4.38
N THR A 15 -9.45 3.32 -5.24
CA THR A 15 -10.39 2.23 -5.51
C THR A 15 -10.13 1.69 -6.91
N HIS A 16 -9.91 0.39 -7.02
CA HIS A 16 -9.65 -0.30 -8.28
C HIS A 16 -10.31 -1.68 -8.24
N GLU A 17 -11.02 -2.04 -9.32
CA GLU A 17 -11.75 -3.32 -9.44
C GLU A 17 -12.62 -3.64 -8.21
N GLY A 18 -13.31 -2.63 -7.68
CA GLY A 18 -14.21 -2.80 -6.52
C GLY A 18 -13.52 -2.98 -5.17
N THR A 19 -12.18 -2.93 -5.11
CA THR A 19 -11.39 -2.98 -3.87
C THR A 19 -10.75 -1.62 -3.60
N THR A 20 -10.85 -1.14 -2.36
CA THR A 20 -10.25 0.11 -1.91
C THR A 20 -8.99 -0.18 -1.10
N TYR A 21 -7.90 0.46 -1.50
CA TYR A 21 -6.59 0.37 -0.89
C TYR A 21 -6.24 1.72 -0.28
N PHE A 22 -5.56 1.72 0.86
CA PHE A 22 -5.08 2.93 1.51
C PHE A 22 -3.89 2.61 2.41
N VAL A 23 -3.04 3.59 2.68
CA VAL A 23 -2.03 3.52 3.74
C VAL A 23 -2.58 4.26 4.95
N ALA A 24 -2.35 3.70 6.13
CA ALA A 24 -2.65 4.36 7.39
C ALA A 24 -1.45 4.26 8.34
N ARG A 25 -1.41 5.17 9.31
CA ARG A 25 -0.47 5.15 10.42
C ARG A 25 -1.20 4.70 11.69
N GLN A 26 -0.65 3.69 12.34
CA GLN A 26 -1.14 3.17 13.61
C GLN A 26 -0.73 4.07 14.78
N ALA A 27 -1.36 3.88 15.95
CA ALA A 27 -1.07 4.65 17.15
C ALA A 27 0.40 4.52 17.61
N ASN A 28 1.04 3.37 17.35
CA ASN A 28 2.46 3.14 17.63
C ASN A 28 3.41 3.86 16.63
N GLY A 29 2.88 4.57 15.63
CA GLY A 29 3.63 5.30 14.61
C GLY A 29 4.03 4.47 13.38
N GLU A 30 3.77 3.16 13.37
CA GLU A 30 4.04 2.30 12.23
C GLU A 30 2.99 2.46 11.13
N ARG A 31 3.39 2.23 9.89
CA ARG A 31 2.49 2.25 8.73
C ARG A 31 1.93 0.86 8.48
N CYS A 32 0.67 0.80 8.07
CA CYS A 32 0.01 -0.42 7.61
C CYS A 32 -0.71 -0.18 6.29
N LEU A 33 -0.91 -1.26 5.53
CA LEU A 33 -1.77 -1.30 4.36
C LEU A 33 -3.19 -1.59 4.82
N GLY A 34 -4.16 -0.83 4.32
CA GLY A 34 -5.57 -1.11 4.44
C GLY A 34 -6.14 -1.60 3.11
N VAL A 35 -6.94 -2.67 3.16
CA VAL A 35 -7.63 -3.25 1.99
C VAL A 35 -9.08 -3.53 2.38
N ARG A 36 -10.02 -2.91 1.67
CA ARG A 36 -11.45 -3.14 1.81
C ARG A 36 -12.04 -3.64 0.49
N GLY A 37 -12.64 -4.82 0.52
CA GLY A 37 -13.10 -5.53 -0.68
C GLY A 37 -12.49 -6.92 -0.72
N ASP A 38 -11.91 -7.32 -1.85
CA ASP A 38 -11.21 -8.59 -1.94
C ASP A 38 -9.84 -8.49 -1.25
N VAL A 39 -9.65 -9.26 -0.18
CA VAL A 39 -8.40 -9.33 0.59
C VAL A 39 -7.55 -10.58 0.26
N ALA A 40 -7.96 -11.40 -0.71
CA ALA A 40 -7.27 -12.66 -1.02
C ALA A 40 -5.78 -12.44 -1.41
N GLY A 41 -4.88 -13.22 -0.82
CA GLY A 41 -3.44 -13.12 -1.12
C GLY A 41 -2.68 -12.08 -0.30
N PHE A 42 -3.36 -11.22 0.46
CA PHE A 42 -2.73 -10.45 1.53
C PHE A 42 -2.57 -11.30 2.80
N SER A 43 -1.49 -11.08 3.54
CA SER A 43 -1.14 -11.90 4.72
C SER A 43 -0.41 -11.12 5.81
N GLY A 44 -0.40 -11.68 7.01
CA GLY A 44 0.24 -11.12 8.20
C GLY A 44 -0.78 -10.82 9.30
N ASP A 45 -0.32 -10.95 10.54
CA ASP A 45 -1.15 -10.66 11.71
C ASP A 45 -1.37 -9.15 11.80
N ALA A 46 -2.64 -8.76 11.76
CA ALA A 46 -3.05 -7.42 12.06
C ALA A 46 -4.21 -7.47 13.06
N GLU A 47 -4.35 -6.40 13.84
CA GLU A 47 -5.42 -6.27 14.82
C GLU A 47 -6.83 -6.21 14.17
N SER A 48 -6.89 -5.99 12.86
CA SER A 48 -8.12 -5.87 12.07
C SER A 48 -8.00 -6.64 10.76
N PRO A 49 -9.09 -7.30 10.30
CA PRO A 49 -9.08 -8.11 9.07
C PRO A 49 -8.88 -7.31 7.78
N GLU A 50 -9.03 -5.98 7.83
CA GLU A 50 -8.79 -5.08 6.69
C GLU A 50 -7.37 -4.50 6.68
N LEU A 51 -6.53 -4.79 7.68
CA LEU A 51 -5.20 -4.21 7.82
C LEU A 51 -4.12 -5.27 7.60
N PHE A 52 -3.01 -4.89 6.99
CA PHE A 52 -1.91 -5.77 6.66
C PHE A 52 -0.56 -5.08 6.85
N PRO A 53 0.49 -5.82 7.28
CA PRO A 53 1.83 -5.26 7.39
C PRO A 53 2.43 -4.92 6.03
N LEU A 54 3.34 -3.94 5.98
CA LEU A 54 4.04 -3.52 4.76
C LEU A 54 5.18 -4.47 4.39
N THR A 55 4.84 -5.73 4.10
CA THR A 55 5.81 -6.76 3.70
C THR A 55 6.05 -6.78 2.19
N ALA A 56 7.16 -7.39 1.77
CA ALA A 56 7.46 -7.60 0.35
C ALA A 56 6.38 -8.43 -0.37
N ALA A 57 5.80 -9.43 0.31
CA ALA A 57 4.73 -10.27 -0.22
C ALA A 57 3.45 -9.47 -0.47
N ASN A 58 3.03 -8.66 0.51
CA ASN A 58 1.86 -7.79 0.34
C ASN A 58 2.10 -6.72 -0.73
N ALA A 59 3.30 -6.16 -0.82
CA ALA A 59 3.66 -5.23 -1.88
C ALA A 59 3.65 -5.89 -3.27
N ALA A 60 4.02 -7.17 -3.39
CA ALA A 60 3.91 -7.91 -4.63
C ALA A 60 2.43 -8.13 -5.02
N GLU A 61 1.58 -8.46 -4.05
CA GLU A 61 0.14 -8.60 -4.29
C GLU A 61 -0.51 -7.28 -4.70
N MET A 62 -0.10 -6.15 -4.09
CA MET A 62 -0.51 -4.81 -4.55
C MET A 62 -0.13 -4.57 -6.01
N ARG A 63 1.10 -4.92 -6.43
CA ARG A 63 1.55 -4.75 -7.82
C ARG A 63 0.77 -5.64 -8.81
N ARG A 64 0.33 -6.81 -8.37
CA ARG A 64 -0.54 -7.69 -9.18
C ARG A 64 -1.91 -7.06 -9.43
N ARG A 65 -2.45 -6.38 -8.41
CA ARG A 65 -3.79 -5.76 -8.44
C ARG A 65 -3.82 -4.33 -8.97
N LEU A 66 -2.73 -3.59 -8.81
CA LEU A 66 -2.60 -2.17 -9.18
C LEU A 66 -1.43 -2.05 -10.17
N PRO A 67 -1.68 -2.23 -11.49
CA PRO A 67 -0.61 -2.39 -12.47
C PRO A 67 0.38 -1.22 -12.54
N TRP A 68 -0.06 0.00 -12.23
CA TRP A 68 0.79 1.20 -12.21
C TRP A 68 1.83 1.23 -11.09
N LEU A 69 1.76 0.32 -10.11
CA LEU A 69 2.80 0.15 -9.09
C LEU A 69 3.99 -0.69 -9.56
N ASN A 70 3.90 -1.29 -10.76
CA ASN A 70 5.02 -1.99 -11.36
C ASN A 70 6.00 -0.99 -11.97
N PRO A 71 7.31 -1.17 -11.77
CA PRO A 71 8.31 -0.42 -12.50
C PRO A 71 8.15 -0.60 -14.02
N VAL A 72 8.26 0.49 -14.77
CA VAL A 72 8.21 0.47 -16.24
C VAL A 72 9.40 1.24 -16.84
N PRO A 73 9.93 0.82 -17.99
CA PRO A 73 10.92 1.61 -18.73
C PRO A 73 10.32 2.93 -19.20
N LEU A 74 11.07 4.04 -19.06
CA LEU A 74 10.65 5.38 -19.52
C LEU A 74 11.08 5.71 -20.97
N GLY A 75 11.75 4.79 -21.66
CA GLY A 75 12.27 5.04 -23.02
C GLY A 75 13.32 6.16 -23.06
N LEU A 76 13.26 7.01 -24.08
CA LEU A 76 14.23 8.11 -24.30
C LEU A 76 13.85 9.42 -23.58
N GLN A 77 13.03 9.35 -22.53
CA GLN A 77 12.62 10.52 -21.78
C GLN A 77 13.67 10.93 -20.74
N THR A 78 13.78 12.24 -20.48
CA THR A 78 14.60 12.75 -19.37
C THR A 78 14.15 12.11 -18.05
N SER A 79 15.10 11.56 -17.30
CA SER A 79 14.84 10.89 -16.03
C SER A 79 15.90 11.25 -14.98
N TYR A 80 15.60 10.98 -13.72
CA TYR A 80 16.49 11.19 -12.59
C TYR A 80 16.39 10.01 -11.61
N GLY A 81 17.51 9.60 -11.04
CA GLY A 81 17.55 8.51 -10.05
C GLY A 81 17.30 9.03 -8.64
N PHE A 82 16.19 8.62 -8.02
CA PHE A 82 15.86 8.92 -6.63
C PHE A 82 16.33 7.78 -5.71
N GLY A 83 17.64 7.55 -5.64
CA GLY A 83 18.20 6.48 -4.82
C GLY A 83 17.91 6.68 -3.33
N ASP A 84 17.27 5.71 -2.70
CA ASP A 84 16.98 5.67 -1.27
C ASP A 84 17.68 4.46 -0.63
N ARG A 85 18.49 4.71 0.40
CA ARG A 85 19.25 3.68 1.12
C ARG A 85 18.50 3.12 2.33
N LEU A 86 17.42 3.77 2.76
CA LEU A 86 16.73 3.48 4.01
C LEU A 86 15.31 2.93 3.79
N GLY A 87 14.68 3.26 2.65
CA GLY A 87 13.32 2.80 2.33
C GLY A 87 12.25 3.61 3.08
N ALA A 88 12.40 4.93 3.10
CA ALA A 88 11.53 5.86 3.82
C ALA A 88 10.05 5.78 3.37
#